data_AF-A0A0N4XRB2-F1
#
_entry.id   AF-A0A0N4XRB2-F1
#
_cell.length_a   1.000
_cell.length_b   1.000
_cell.length_c   1.000
_cell.angle_alpha   90.00
_cell.angle_beta   90.00
_cell.angle_gamma   90.00
#
_symmetry.space_group_name_H-M   'P 1'
#
loop_
_entity.id
_entity.type
_entity.pdbx_description
1 polymer ?
#
loop_
_entity_poly.entity_id
_entity_poly.type
_entity_poly.pdbx_seq_one_letter_code
_entity_poly.pdbx_strand_id
1 'polypeptide(L)' 'MAGKDKKSFISMEPNDKIRFVGDLNSEIKTQLKITNKSDMKQAFKVTFL' A
#
# COMPACT_ATOMS: atom_id res chain seq x y z
N MET A 1 -25.10 3.80 13.05
CA MET A 1 -24.04 4.35 12.17
C MET A 1 -22.79 4.57 13.01
N ALA A 2 -21.74 3.76 12.82
CA ALA A 2 -20.47 3.96 13.52
C ALA A 2 -19.34 3.32 12.70
N GLY A 3 -19.02 3.92 11.55
CA GLY A 3 -17.80 3.60 10.81
C GLY A 3 -16.62 4.11 11.63
N LYS A 4 -15.98 3.23 12.39
CA LYS A 4 -14.77 3.58 13.16
C LYS A 4 -13.66 3.91 12.17
N ASP A 5 -13.36 5.20 12.02
CA ASP A 5 -12.07 5.71 11.58
C ASP A 5 -10.97 5.23 12.55
N LYS A 6 -10.61 3.94 12.47
CA LYS A 6 -9.35 3.47 13.01
C LYS A 6 -8.28 4.07 12.11
N LYS A 7 -7.71 5.21 12.53
CA LYS A 7 -6.50 5.75 11.92
C LYS A 7 -5.51 4.60 11.75
N SER A 8 -5.29 4.19 10.51
CA SER A 8 -4.33 3.12 10.21
C SER A 8 -2.95 3.60 10.61
N PHE A 9 -2.27 2.83 11.46
CA PHE A 9 -0.85 3.07 11.78
C PHE A 9 0.06 2.75 10.58
N ILE A 10 -0.49 2.22 9.49
CA ILE A 10 0.20 2.00 8.23
C ILE A 10 -0.21 3.07 7.23
N SER A 11 0.76 3.80 6.68
CA SER A 11 0.59 4.62 5.47
C SER A 11 1.23 3.96 4.26
N MET A 12 0.66 4.20 3.08
CA MET A 12 1.13 3.64 1.82
C MET A 12 1.34 4.75 0.81
N GLU A 13 2.41 4.71 0.03
CA GLU A 13 2.64 5.62 -1.10
C GLU A 13 3.01 4.81 -2.37
N PRO A 14 2.31 5.01 -3.50
CA PRO A 14 1.15 5.88 -3.70
C PRO A 14 -0.09 5.41 -2.92
N ASN A 15 -0.90 6.36 -2.45
CA ASN A 15 -2.05 6.10 -1.57
C ASN A 15 -3.36 5.84 -2.33
N ASP A 16 -3.37 6.05 -3.66
CA ASP A 16 -4.56 5.91 -4.51
C ASP A 16 -4.44 4.71 -5.46
N LYS A 17 -3.51 4.79 -6.42
CA LYS A 17 -3.30 3.75 -7.45
C LYS A 17 -1.84 3.45 -7.64
N ILE A 18 -1.54 2.17 -7.78
CA ILE A 18 -0.24 1.71 -8.25
C ILE A 18 -0.28 1.71 -9.79
N ARG A 19 0.67 2.42 -10.41
CA ARG A 19 0.80 2.47 -11.86
C ARG A 19 1.96 1.58 -12.29
N PHE A 20 1.71 0.76 -13.30
CA PHE A 20 2.73 -0.01 -14.00
C PHE A 20 3.06 0.75 -15.29
N VAL A 21 4.28 1.26 -15.38
CA VAL A 21 4.75 2.03 -16.53
C VAL A 21 6.02 1.36 -17.03
N GLY A 22 6.01 0.92 -18.28
CA GLY A 22 7.11 0.18 -18.90
C GLY A 22 6.70 -0.40 -20.24
N ASP A 23 7.63 -1.08 -20.89
CA ASP A 23 7.37 -1.82 -22.13
C ASP A 23 6.49 -3.05 -21.87
N LEU A 24 5.46 -3.24 -22.69
CA LEU A 24 4.47 -4.31 -22.52
C LEU A 24 5.01 -5.71 -22.87
N ASN A 25 6.13 -5.78 -23.59
CA ASN A 25 6.78 -7.05 -23.96
C ASN A 25 7.89 -7.44 -22.98
N SER A 26 8.09 -6.65 -21.93
CA SER A 26 9.14 -6.80 -20.94
C SER A 26 8.55 -6.82 -19.52
N GLU A 27 9.33 -7.25 -18.54
CA GLU A 27 8.91 -7.20 -17.13
C GLU A 27 8.70 -5.74 -16.68
N ILE A 28 7.52 -5.42 -16.16
CA ILE A 28 7.22 -4.11 -15.59
C ILE A 28 7.26 -4.17 -14.06
N LYS A 29 8.15 -3.36 -13.47
CA LYS A 29 8.28 -3.21 -12.02
C LYS A 29 7.61 -1.93 -11.56
N THR A 30 7.05 -1.98 -10.35
CA THR A 30 6.52 -0.81 -9.65
C THR A 30 6.80 -0.97 -8.15
N GLN A 31 6.57 0.09 -7.39
CA GLN A 31 6.90 0.15 -5.97
C GLN A 31 5.71 0.68 -5.17
N LEU A 32 5.46 0.06 -4.02
CA LEU A 32 4.54 0.54 -2.99
C LEU A 32 5.35 0.70 -1.70
N LYS A 33 5.47 1.93 -1.21
CA LYS A 33 6.16 2.21 0.05
C LYS A 33 5.17 2.09 1.19
N ILE A 34 5.43 1.19 2.12
CA ILE A 34 4.63 1.00 3.34
C ILE A 34 5.41 1.56 4.52
N THR A 35 4.82 2.48 5.28
CA THR A 35 5.43 3.07 6.47
C THR A 35 4.59 2.77 7.70
N ASN A 36 5.21 2.19 8.72
CA ASN A 36 4.63 2.01 10.04
C ASN A 36 4.84 3.28 10.87
N LYS A 37 3.76 3.93 11.28
CA LYS A 37 3.70 5.15 12.09
C LYS A 37 3.48 4.85 13.58
N SER A 38 3.74 3.62 14.01
CA SER A 38 3.66 3.22 15.41
C SER A 38 4.98 2.61 15.88
N ASP A 39 5.20 2.66 17.18
CA ASP A 39 6.37 2.05 17.84
C ASP A 39 6.26 0.52 17.96
N MET A 40 5.10 -0.04 17.60
CA MET A 40 4.84 -1.48 17.62
C MET A 40 4.99 -2.10 16.23
N LYS A 41 5.39 -3.38 16.17
CA LYS A 41 5.36 -4.13 14.91
C LYS A 41 3.92 -4.29 14.42
N GLN A 42 3.68 -3.92 13.16
CA GLN A 42 2.40 -4.06 12.49
C GLN A 42 2.49 -5.15 11.42
N ALA A 43 1.54 -6.10 11.45
CA ALA A 43 1.39 -7.08 10.38
C ALA A 43 0.57 -6.47 9.24
N PHE A 44 0.91 -6.83 7.99
CA PHE A 44 0.13 -6.45 6.81
C PHE A 44 0.05 -7.63 5.83
N LYS A 45 -0.99 -7.61 4.99
CA LYS A 45 -1.21 -8.58 3.91
C LYS A 45 -1.46 -7.84 2.61
N VAL A 46 -0.78 -8.24 1.55
CA VAL A 46 -1.03 -7.75 0.19
C VAL A 46 -2.08 -8.65 -0.46
N THR A 47 -3.06 -8.07 -1.14
CA THR A 47 -4.11 -8.80 -1.87
C THR A 47 -4.36 -8.09 -3.19
N PHE A 48 -4.51 -8.85 -4.27
CA PHE A 48 -4.85 -8.36 -5.59
C PHE A 48 -6.33 -8.67 -5.87
N LEU A 49 -7.01 -7.76 -6.58
CA LEU A 49 -8.40 -7.94 -7.01
C LEU A 49 -8.48 -8.73 -8.31
#